data_AF-A0A971K1K6-F1
#
_entry.id   AF-A0A971K1K6-F1
#
_cell.length_a   1.000
_cell.length_b   1.000
_cell.length_c   1.000
_cell.angle_alpha   90.00
_cell.angle_beta   90.00
_cell.angle_gamma   90.00
#
_symmetry.space_group_name_H-M   'P 1'
#
loop_
_entity.id
_entity.type
_entity.pdbx_description
1 polymer ?
#
loop_
_entity_poly.entity_id
_entity_poly.type
_entity_poly.pdbx_seq_one_letter_code
_entity_poly.pdbx_strand_id
1 'polypeptide(L)'
;LPDLAKYGERFCNNEEYIKNYRFNYAFHPYHPFSMISCGHIAEMNSAAIYIVGAYEPGYARAMGMKTRDTFEEALEDAKRKYVGDWTLMKQNPVKFDQRA
;
A
#
# COMPACT_ATOMS: atom_id res chain seq x y z
N LEU A 1 -5.47 7.77 -8.36
CA LEU A 1 -5.88 6.71 -9.33
C LEU A 1 -6.35 7.23 -10.71
N PRO A 2 -7.11 8.33 -10.83
CA PRO A 2 -7.69 8.76 -12.11
C PRO A 2 -6.70 8.79 -13.29
N ASP A 3 -5.47 9.26 -13.04
CA ASP A 3 -4.43 9.37 -14.08
C ASP A 3 -3.88 8.02 -14.57
N LEU A 4 -3.91 7.01 -13.71
CA LEU A 4 -3.38 5.67 -13.99
C LEU A 4 -4.45 4.71 -14.52
N ALA A 5 -5.71 4.91 -14.13
CA ALA A 5 -6.83 4.03 -14.47
C ALA A 5 -6.97 3.80 -15.99
N LYS A 6 -6.69 4.84 -16.79
CA LYS A 6 -6.71 4.77 -18.26
C LYS A 6 -5.74 3.74 -18.86
N TYR A 7 -4.68 3.36 -18.15
CA TYR A 7 -3.74 2.34 -18.62
C TYR A 7 -4.18 0.92 -18.25
N GLY A 8 -5.22 0.77 -17.42
CA GLY A 8 -5.70 -0.54 -16.96
C GLY A 8 -6.06 -1.47 -18.11
N GLU A 9 -6.79 -0.96 -19.12
CA GLU A 9 -7.16 -1.73 -20.31
C GLU A 9 -5.94 -2.23 -21.09
N ARG A 10 -4.91 -1.40 -21.24
CA ARG A 10 -3.65 -1.80 -21.90
C ARG A 10 -2.94 -2.93 -21.16
N PHE A 11 -2.92 -2.88 -19.83
CA PHE A 11 -2.28 -3.92 -19.01
C PHE A 11 -3.10 -5.22 -19.02
N CYS A 12 -4.42 -5.12 -18.93
CA CYS A 12 -5.31 -6.28 -18.96
C CYS A 12 -5.33 -7.01 -20.29
N ASN A 13 -5.02 -6.33 -21.40
CA ASN A 13 -4.93 -6.94 -22.74
C ASN A 13 -3.50 -7.31 -23.15
N ASN A 14 -2.50 -7.13 -22.29
CA ASN A 14 -1.13 -7.55 -22.60
C ASN A 14 -1.02 -9.08 -22.54
N GLU A 15 -0.70 -9.71 -23.67
CA GLU A 15 -0.62 -11.16 -23.81
C GLU A 15 0.38 -11.81 -22.85
N GLU A 16 1.52 -11.17 -22.60
CA GLU A 16 2.54 -11.66 -21.67
C GLU A 16 1.99 -11.72 -20.24
N TYR A 17 1.31 -10.66 -19.81
CA TYR A 17 0.73 -10.60 -18.47
C TYR A 17 -0.43 -11.58 -18.31
N ILE A 18 -1.26 -11.76 -19.36
CA ILE A 18 -2.31 -12.79 -19.38
C ILE A 18 -1.69 -14.19 -19.26
N LYS A 19 -0.61 -14.47 -20.00
CA LYS A 19 0.07 -15.76 -19.95
C LYS A 19 0.65 -16.03 -18.55
N ASN A 20 1.29 -15.03 -17.95
CA ASN A 20 1.82 -15.14 -16.59
C ASN A 20 0.73 -15.36 -15.55
N TYR A 21 -0.40 -14.66 -15.66
CA TYR A 21 -1.58 -14.87 -14.81
C TYR A 21 -2.14 -16.30 -14.95
N ARG A 22 -2.28 -16.79 -16.18
CA ARG A 22 -2.89 -18.10 -16.46
C ARG A 22 -2.01 -19.28 -16.09
N PHE A 23 -0.70 -19.17 -16.28
CA PHE A 23 0.19 -20.34 -16.26
C PHE A 23 1.38 -20.20 -15.29
N ASN A 24 1.67 -19.01 -14.76
CA ASN A 24 2.86 -18.76 -13.92
C ASN A 24 2.50 -18.14 -12.55
N TYR A 25 1.29 -18.36 -12.04
CA TYR A 25 0.84 -17.91 -10.71
C TYR A 25 0.96 -16.39 -10.45
N ALA A 26 1.07 -15.58 -11.49
CA ALA A 26 1.05 -14.13 -11.33
C ALA A 26 -0.36 -13.65 -10.96
N PHE A 27 -0.48 -12.47 -10.35
CA PHE A 27 -1.79 -11.85 -10.14
C PHE A 27 -2.42 -11.40 -11.47
N HIS A 28 -3.73 -11.20 -11.45
CA HIS A 28 -4.44 -10.59 -12.57
C HIS A 28 -3.81 -9.22 -12.91
N PRO A 29 -3.64 -8.83 -14.20
CA PRO A 29 -2.93 -7.60 -14.56
C PRO A 29 -3.53 -6.31 -13.99
N TYR A 30 -4.81 -6.34 -13.60
CA TYR A 30 -5.48 -5.22 -12.91
C TYR A 30 -5.12 -5.08 -11.43
N HIS A 31 -4.55 -6.11 -10.81
CA HIS A 31 -4.22 -6.13 -9.38
C HIS A 31 -3.46 -4.88 -8.89
N PRO A 32 -2.36 -4.41 -9.52
CA PRO A 32 -1.66 -3.21 -9.07
C PRO A 32 -2.54 -1.96 -9.07
N PHE A 33 -3.46 -1.83 -10.03
CA PHE A 33 -4.40 -0.69 -10.08
C PHE A 33 -5.36 -0.71 -8.89
N SER A 34 -5.85 -1.90 -8.52
CA SER A 34 -6.69 -2.05 -7.32
C SER A 34 -5.96 -1.72 -6.02
N MET A 35 -4.66 -2.07 -5.91
CA MET A 35 -3.84 -1.72 -4.75
C MET A 35 -3.55 -0.22 -4.66
N ILE A 36 -3.34 0.45 -5.80
CA ILE A 36 -3.18 1.90 -5.81
C ILE A 36 -4.51 2.59 -5.46
N SER A 37 -5.65 2.01 -5.82
CA SER A 37 -6.96 2.54 -5.45
C SER A 37 -7.14 2.63 -3.94
N CYS A 38 -6.79 1.57 -3.20
CA CYS A 38 -6.89 1.62 -1.74
C CYS A 38 -5.88 2.60 -1.13
N GLY A 39 -4.66 2.66 -1.68
CA GLY A 39 -3.66 3.64 -1.28
C GLY A 39 -4.13 5.09 -1.46
N HIS A 40 -4.82 5.39 -2.56
CA HIS A 40 -5.33 6.72 -2.85
C HIS A 40 -6.44 7.16 -1.88
N ILE A 41 -7.31 6.24 -1.44
CA ILE A 41 -8.31 6.56 -0.41
C ILE A 41 -7.61 6.91 0.91
N ALA A 42 -6.59 6.13 1.29
CA ALA A 42 -5.80 6.42 2.47
C ALA A 42 -5.08 7.77 2.35
N GLU A 43 -4.54 8.11 1.19
CA GLU A 43 -3.87 9.38 0.90
C GLU A 43 -4.82 10.57 1.09
N MET A 44 -6.05 10.48 0.57
CA MET A 44 -7.04 11.56 0.67
C MET A 44 -7.56 11.78 2.09
N ASN A 45 -7.58 10.75 2.94
CA ASN A 45 -8.29 10.79 4.23
C ASN A 45 -7.36 10.67 5.46
N SER A 46 -6.06 10.48 5.26
CA SER A 46 -5.10 10.31 6.36
C SER A 46 -4.07 11.44 6.34
N ALA A 47 -3.75 11.98 7.52
CA ALA A 47 -2.69 12.98 7.66
C ALA A 47 -1.29 12.40 7.33
N ALA A 48 -1.10 11.11 7.58
CA ALA A 48 0.10 10.36 7.22
C ALA A 48 -0.19 8.86 7.08
N ILE A 49 0.54 8.19 6.20
CA ILE A 49 0.52 6.73 6.03
C ILE A 49 1.91 6.21 6.36
N TYR A 50 2.00 5.20 7.22
CA TYR A 50 3.27 4.58 7.62
C TYR A 50 3.38 3.16 7.07
N ILE A 51 4.51 2.86 6.44
CA ILE A 51 4.95 1.50 6.12
C ILE A 51 6.11 1.16 7.03
N VAL A 52 5.87 0.25 7.96
CA VAL A 52 6.86 -0.19 8.96
C VAL A 52 7.57 -1.43 8.45
N GLY A 53 8.91 -1.46 8.56
CA GLY A 53 9.72 -2.61 8.16
C GLY A 53 9.74 -2.86 6.64
N ALA A 54 9.60 -1.81 5.83
CA ALA A 54 9.68 -1.93 4.37
C ALA A 54 11.07 -2.43 3.94
N TYR A 55 11.13 -3.54 3.20
CA TYR A 55 12.38 -4.07 2.64
C TYR A 55 13.05 -3.07 1.69
N GLU A 56 12.26 -2.44 0.82
CA GLU A 56 12.70 -1.35 -0.07
C GLU A 56 11.93 -0.07 0.26
N PRO A 57 12.36 0.67 1.30
CA PRO A 57 11.61 1.83 1.79
C PRO A 57 11.61 2.99 0.79
N GLY A 58 12.50 2.97 -0.22
CA GLY A 58 12.53 3.95 -1.31
C GLY A 58 11.22 4.02 -2.09
N TYR A 59 10.60 2.87 -2.41
CA TYR A 59 9.34 2.84 -3.14
C TYR A 59 8.18 3.41 -2.33
N ALA A 60 8.09 3.04 -1.05
CA ALA A 60 7.07 3.59 -0.14
C ALA A 60 7.20 5.12 -0.02
N ARG A 61 8.42 5.65 0.11
CA ARG A 61 8.67 7.09 0.15
C ARG A 61 8.34 7.78 -1.17
N ALA A 62 8.65 7.17 -2.31
CA ALA A 62 8.28 7.70 -3.63
C ALA A 62 6.76 7.80 -3.82
N MET A 63 5.99 6.92 -3.16
CA MET A 63 4.53 6.98 -3.10
C MET A 63 3.98 7.93 -2.03
N GLY A 64 4.83 8.76 -1.40
CA GLY A 64 4.42 9.75 -0.39
C GLY A 64 4.25 9.19 1.04
N MET A 65 4.44 7.89 1.23
CA MET A 65 4.31 7.24 2.53
C MET A 65 5.54 7.48 3.42
N LYS A 66 5.37 7.36 4.73
CA LYS A 66 6.45 7.45 5.71
C LYS A 66 6.96 6.05 6.03
N THR A 67 8.27 5.88 6.14
CA THR A 67 8.89 4.58 6.45
C THR A 67 9.60 4.63 7.79
N ARG A 68 9.43 3.59 8.62
CA ARG A 68 10.15 3.39 9.88
C ARG A 68 10.52 1.93 10.02
N ASP A 69 11.51 1.64 10.84
CA ASP A 69 11.97 0.26 11.02
C ASP A 69 11.06 -0.48 12.00
N THR A 70 10.56 0.23 13.03
CA THR A 70 9.70 -0.35 14.08
C THR A 70 8.36 0.38 14.20
N PHE A 71 7.38 -0.28 14.83
CA PHE A 71 6.09 0.33 15.09
C PHE A 71 6.21 1.46 16.11
N GLU A 72 7.06 1.28 17.12
CA GLU A 72 7.32 2.25 18.17
C GLU A 72 7.78 3.59 17.59
N GLU A 73 8.73 3.57 16.66
CA GLU A 73 9.21 4.77 15.96
C GLU A 73 8.12 5.42 15.10
N ALA A 74 7.30 4.62 14.43
CA ALA A 74 6.18 5.13 13.62
C ALA A 74 5.12 5.81 14.50
N LEU A 75 4.82 5.20 15.64
CA LEU A 75 3.87 5.73 16.62
C LEU A 75 4.39 7.04 17.23
N GLU A 76 5.66 7.09 17.62
CA GLU A 76 6.27 8.30 18.17
C GLU A 76 6.28 9.44 17.14
N ASP A 77 6.66 9.16 15.89
CA ASP A 77 6.63 10.18 14.83
C ASP A 77 5.20 10.66 14.54
N ALA A 78 4.22 9.73 14.56
CA ALA A 78 2.81 10.05 14.39
C ALA A 78 2.30 10.98 15.50
N LYS A 79 2.57 10.64 16.76
CA LYS A 79 2.23 11.45 17.93
C LYS A 79 2.83 12.84 17.84
N ARG A 80 4.13 12.93 17.55
CA ARG A 80 4.85 14.21 17.52
C ARG A 80 4.39 15.14 16.40
N LYS A 81 4.05 14.60 15.23
CA LYS A 81 3.84 15.43 14.02
C LYS A 81 2.39 15.58 13.57
N TYR A 82 1.50 14.65 13.92
CA TYR A 82 0.17 14.61 13.31
C TYR A 82 -0.98 14.52 14.31
N VAL A 83 -0.88 13.71 15.36
CA VAL A 83 -2.03 13.40 16.23
C VAL A 83 -1.89 13.85 17.69
N GLY A 84 -0.72 14.31 18.13
CA GLY A 84 -0.47 14.60 19.53
C GLY A 84 -0.50 13.33 20.39
N ASP A 85 -0.75 13.47 21.70
CA ASP A 85 -0.83 12.31 22.61
C ASP A 85 -2.19 11.59 22.59
N TRP A 86 -2.90 11.68 21.45
CA TRP A 86 -4.27 11.18 21.32
C TRP A 86 -4.33 9.65 21.39
N THR A 87 -5.17 9.14 22.31
CA THR A 87 -5.18 7.75 22.82
C THR A 87 -6.06 6.75 22.05
N LEU A 88 -6.68 7.15 20.93
CA LEU A 88 -7.53 6.25 20.13
C LEU A 88 -6.74 5.49 19.05
N MET A 89 -5.74 4.71 19.47
CA MET A 89 -5.11 3.72 18.58
C MET A 89 -5.96 2.45 18.58
N LYS A 90 -6.96 2.38 17.68
CA LYS A 90 -7.61 1.11 17.37
C LYS A 90 -6.63 0.22 16.61
N GLN A 91 -5.82 -0.54 17.34
CA GLN A 91 -5.15 -1.71 16.78
C GLN A 91 -6.23 -2.70 16.37
N ASN A 92 -6.38 -2.93 15.07
CA ASN A 92 -7.18 -4.03 14.58
C ASN A 92 -6.20 -5.15 14.21
N PRO A 93 -5.94 -6.13 15.09
CA PRO A 93 -5.01 -7.21 14.80
C PRO A 93 -5.63 -8.14 13.76
N VAL A 94 -5.48 -7.79 12.48
CA VAL A 94 -5.79 -8.71 11.39
C VAL A 94 -4.63 -9.69 11.31
N LYS A 95 -4.82 -10.89 11.87
CA LYS A 95 -3.92 -12.02 11.63
C LYS A 95 -4.06 -12.40 10.16
N PHE A 96 -3.13 -11.98 9.31
CA PHE A 96 -3.02 -12.51 7.95
C PHE A 96 -2.43 -13.93 8.06
N ASP A 97 -3.28 -14.94 7.89
CA ASP A 97 -2.82 -16.30 7.62
C ASP A 97 -2.21 -16.30 6.21
N GLN A 98 -0.89 -16.49 6.13
CA GLN A 98 -0.14 -16.53 4.87
C GLN A 98 -0.16 -17.90 4.19
N ARG A 99 -1.08 -18.80 4.55
CA ARG A 99 -1.26 -20.08 3.86
C ARG A 99 -1.99 -19.86 2.54
N ALA A 100 -1.19 -19.67 1.50
CA ALA A 100 -1.54 -19.99 0.11
C ALA A 100 -1.57 -21.51 -0.11
#